data_AF-A0A7X8Q2M5-F1
#
_entry.id   AF-A0A7X8Q2M5-F1
#
_cell.length_a   1.000
_cell.length_b   1.000
_cell.length_c   1.000
_cell.angle_alpha   90.00
_cell.angle_beta   90.00
_cell.angle_gamma   90.00
#
_symmetry.space_group_name_H-M   'P 1'
#
loop_
_entity.id
_entity.type
_entity.pdbx_description
1 polymer ?
#
loop_
_entity_poly.entity_id
_entity_poly.type
_entity_poly.pdbx_seq_one_letter_code
_entity_poly.pdbx_strand_id
1 'polypeptide(L)' 'MMDVNAKIKKEIERLEKLVADSETIMDQVPSHLRPYQEKALELQKSYIAKLEYMLANDGK' A
#
# COMPACT_ATOMS: atom_id res chain seq x y z
N MET A 1 7.43 -11.25 -21.41
CA MET A 1 7.64 -10.12 -20.49
C MET A 1 6.29 -9.80 -19.87
N MET A 2 6.14 -9.77 -18.53
CA MET A 2 4.84 -9.41 -17.93
C MET A 2 4.45 -8.00 -18.33
N ASP A 3 3.19 -7.87 -18.73
CA ASP A 3 2.51 -6.60 -18.99
C ASP A 3 2.65 -5.63 -17.81
N VAL A 4 2.80 -4.33 -18.12
CA VAL A 4 3.04 -3.30 -17.10
C VAL A 4 1.85 -3.22 -16.14
N ASN A 5 0.62 -3.32 -16.66
CA ASN A 5 -0.59 -3.31 -15.83
C ASN A 5 -0.68 -4.54 -14.93
N ALA A 6 -0.26 -5.72 -15.42
CA ALA A 6 -0.16 -6.91 -14.58
C ALA A 6 0.85 -6.74 -13.42
N LYS A 7 1.97 -6.03 -13.65
CA LYS A 7 2.93 -5.72 -12.57
C LYS A 7 2.37 -4.73 -11.56
N ILE A 8 1.65 -3.70 -12.02
CA ILE A 8 1.01 -2.71 -11.15
C ILE A 8 -0.03 -3.39 -10.25
N LYS A 9 -0.90 -4.23 -10.82
CA LYS A 9 -1.90 -5.00 -10.04
C LYS A 9 -1.27 -5.86 -8.96
N LYS A 10 -0.22 -6.60 -9.30
CA LYS A 10 0.50 -7.44 -8.33
C LYS A 10 1.11 -6.62 -7.19
N GLU A 11 1.59 -5.41 -7.48
CA GLU A 11 2.15 -4.53 -6.46
C GLU A 11 1.06 -3.92 -5.56
N ILE A 12 -0.11 -3.60 -6.11
CA ILE A 12 -1.29 -3.21 -5.33
C ILE A 12 -1.66 -4.33 -4.35
N GLU A 13 -1.85 -5.57 -4.83
CA GLU A 13 -2.18 -6.72 -3.97
C GLU A 13 -1.15 -6.93 -2.85
N ARG A 14 0.13 -6.74 -3.15
CA ARG A 14 1.22 -6.83 -2.15
C ARG A 14 1.11 -5.74 -1.09
N LEU A 15 0.82 -4.50 -1.50
CA LEU A 15 0.67 -3.36 -0.59
C LEU A 15 -0.61 -3.46 0.25
N GLU A 16 -1.73 -3.92 -0.32
CA GLU A 16 -2.97 -4.16 0.42
C GLU A 16 -2.77 -5.17 1.55
N LYS A 17 -2.02 -6.25 1.28
CA LYS A 17 -1.64 -7.20 2.31
C LYS A 17 -0.81 -6.55 3.43
N LEU A 18 0.18 -5.73 3.07
CA LEU A 18 1.00 -5.01 4.06
C LEU A 18 0.18 -4.03 4.91
N VAL A 19 -0.80 -3.37 4.31
CA VAL A 19 -1.74 -2.49 5.01
C VAL A 19 -2.56 -3.30 6.02
N ALA A 20 -3.14 -4.42 5.61
CA ALA A 20 -3.94 -5.28 6.49
C ALA A 20 -3.09 -5.87 7.65
N ASP A 21 -1.88 -6.33 7.35
CA ASP A 21 -0.94 -6.82 8.37
C ASP A 21 -0.57 -5.70 9.35
N SER A 22 -0.31 -4.49 8.84
CA SER A 22 0.04 -3.31 9.66
C SER A 22 -1.11 -2.86 10.56
N GLU A 23 -2.35 -2.90 10.07
CA GLU A 23 -3.55 -2.59 10.85
C GLU A 23 -3.79 -3.63 11.94
N THR A 24 -3.57 -4.91 11.65
CA THR A 24 -3.73 -6.02 12.60
C THR A 24 -2.79 -5.90 13.79
N ILE A 25 -1.54 -5.44 13.58
CA ILE A 25 -0.55 -5.32 14.65
C ILE A 25 -0.59 -3.97 15.37
N MET A 26 -1.40 -3.00 14.93
CA MET A 26 -1.33 -1.61 15.40
C MET A 26 -1.50 -1.48 16.92
N ASP A 27 -2.37 -2.29 17.52
CA ASP A 27 -2.60 -2.30 18.96
C ASP A 27 -1.45 -2.92 19.77
N GLN A 28 -0.56 -3.67 19.10
CA GLN A 28 0.64 -4.27 19.69
C GLN A 28 1.86 -3.34 19.56
N VAL A 29 1.76 -2.26 18.77
CA VAL A 29 2.85 -1.32 18.59
C VAL A 29 3.03 -0.47 19.85
N PRO A 30 4.23 -0.41 20.45
CA PRO A 30 4.50 0.47 21.57
C PRO A 30 4.11 1.92 21.27
N SER A 31 3.53 2.61 22.25
CA SER A 31 2.98 3.97 22.07
C SER A 31 3.97 4.98 21.48
N HIS A 32 5.26 4.87 21.81
CA HIS A 32 6.32 5.73 21.29
C HIS A 32 6.74 5.40 19.84
N LEU A 33 6.37 4.20 19.33
CA LEU A 33 6.61 3.78 17.95
C LEU A 33 5.37 3.96 17.06
N ARG A 34 4.17 4.01 17.67
CA ARG A 34 2.88 4.10 16.98
C ARG A 34 2.81 5.23 15.94
N PRO A 35 3.28 6.47 16.20
CA PRO A 35 3.23 7.53 15.18
C PRO A 35 4.01 7.20 13.91
N TYR A 36 5.14 6.49 14.03
CA TYR A 36 5.94 6.07 12.88
C TYR A 36 5.24 4.97 12.08
N GLN A 37 4.58 4.03 12.78
CA GLN A 37 3.78 2.99 12.13
C GLN A 37 2.56 3.58 11.41
N GLU A 38 1.87 4.52 12.04
CA GLU A 38 0.73 5.24 11.44
C GLU A 38 1.19 6.00 10.19
N LYS A 39 2.37 6.64 10.24
CA LYS A 39 2.92 7.33 9.06
C LYS A 39 3.27 6.37 7.93
N ALA A 40 3.85 5.21 8.25
CA ALA A 40 4.15 4.18 7.27
C ALA A 40 2.86 3.64 6.61
N LEU A 41 1.82 3.40 7.41
CA LEU A 41 0.50 2.97 6.94
C LEU A 41 -0.14 4.01 6.00
N GLU A 42 -0.07 5.29 6.35
CA GLU A 42 -0.55 6.40 5.51
C GLU A 42 0.17 6.42 4.15
N LEU A 43 1.49 6.25 4.16
CA LEU A 43 2.29 6.22 2.92
C LEU A 43 1.93 5.01 2.05
N GLN A 44 1.76 3.82 2.64
CA GLN A 44 1.34 2.62 1.90
C GLN A 44 -0.01 2.82 1.22
N LYS A 45 -1.00 3.37 1.92
CA LYS A 45 -2.32 3.71 1.37
C LYS A 45 -2.22 4.75 0.24
N SER A 46 -1.37 5.76 0.40
CA SER A 46 -1.12 6.76 -0.64
C SER A 46 -0.47 6.14 -1.90
N TYR A 47 0.45 5.18 -1.73
CA TYR A 47 1.06 4.47 -2.86
C TYR A 47 0.06 3.62 -3.61
N ILE A 48 -0.81 2.89 -2.92
CA ILE A 48 -1.92 2.13 -3.55
C ILE A 48 -2.75 3.07 -4.42
N ALA A 49 -3.23 4.19 -3.86
CA ALA A 49 -4.05 5.14 -4.60
C ALA A 49 -3.36 5.70 -5.87
N LYS A 50 -2.03 5.92 -5.81
CA LYS A 50 -1.25 6.35 -6.99
C LYS A 50 -1.16 5.24 -8.05
N LEU A 51 -0.96 4.00 -7.65
CA LEU A 51 -0.89 2.85 -8.56
C LEU A 51 -2.26 2.58 -9.21
N GLU A 52 -3.34 2.67 -8.44
CA GLU A 52 -4.71 2.59 -8.95
C GLU A 52 -5.01 3.70 -9.95
N TYR A 53 -4.58 4.93 -9.65
CA TYR A 53 -4.70 6.06 -10.58
C TYR A 53 -3.93 5.81 -11.87
N MET A 54 -2.69 5.30 -11.79
CA MET A 54 -1.91 4.94 -12.97
C MET A 54 -2.63 3.87 -13.80
N LEU A 55 -3.12 2.81 -13.17
CA LEU A 55 -3.84 1.73 -13.84
C LEU A 55 -5.12 2.21 -14.52
N ALA A 56 -5.84 3.16 -13.91
CA ALA A 56 -7.06 3.75 -14.46
C ALA A 56 -6.83 4.74 -15.60
N ASN A 57 -5.61 5.25 -15.75
CA ASN A 57 -5.25 6.23 -16.78
C ASN A 57 -4.19 5.74 -17.77
N ASP A 58 -3.77 4.48 -17.69
CA ASP A 58 -2.89 3.87 -18.68
C ASP A 58 -3.61 3.80 -20.03
N GLY A 59 -3.06 4.49 -21.04
CA GLY A 59 -3.64 4.58 -22.39
C GLY A 59 -4.50 5.81 -22.70
N LYS A 60 -4.57 6.81 -21.81
CA LYS A 60 -5.09 8.15 -22.13
C LYS A 60 -4.00 9.14 -22.54
#